data_AF-A0A7W0WHV9-F1
#
_entry.id   AF-A0A7W0WHV9-F1
#
_cell.length_a   1.000
_cell.length_b   1.000
_cell.length_c   1.000
_cell.angle_alpha   90.00
_cell.angle_beta   90.00
_cell.angle_gamma   90.00
#
_symmetry.space_group_name_H-M   'P 1'
#
loop_
_entity.id
_entity.type
_entity.pdbx_description
1 polymer ?
#
loop_
_entity_poly.entity_id
_entity_poly.type
_entity_poly.pdbx_seq_one_letter_code
_entity_poly.pdbx_strand_id
1 'polypeptide(L)'
;MDEGQGVASGEISDVGVLDLTGMGSTEELAGIEVIRRVGVVLVPEHLTSRLAAVPMEEVGVMVPVPTGENVRMVTGQMKTTGEALAHPGTEEDVLVVAGQLLITTPVERVGYAGMIVAGQVYAPEGSEGALTAGITRLTGQVFYYSGKPRFFVGEDRFGQGFFEALDGPLSLILVGNFAIERGVVAELLKEKVAQILLAGNLRAPEELLPLVQVLAVEKAGTISALEEGE
;
A
#
# COMPACT_ATOMS: atom_id res chain seq x y z
N MET A 1 7.98 15.78 18.79
CA MET A 1 8.12 15.23 20.15
C MET A 1 7.50 13.87 20.07
N ASP A 2 8.34 12.87 20.32
CA ASP A 2 8.13 11.46 20.08
C ASP A 2 7.40 10.87 21.28
N GLU A 3 6.12 10.52 21.12
CA GLU A 3 5.37 9.81 22.15
C GLU A 3 5.60 8.32 21.94
N GLY A 4 6.53 7.75 22.72
CA GLY A 4 6.65 6.31 22.88
C GLY A 4 5.29 5.75 23.31
N GLN A 5 4.68 4.94 22.44
CA GLN A 5 3.45 4.22 22.75
C GLN A 5 3.74 3.20 23.84
N GLY A 6 3.49 3.58 25.09
CA GLY A 6 3.31 2.62 26.18
C GLY A 6 2.10 1.77 25.85
N VAL A 7 2.31 0.48 25.58
CA VAL A 7 1.23 -0.46 25.33
C VAL A 7 0.40 -0.57 26.61
N ALA A 8 -0.79 0.03 26.60
CA ALA A 8 -1.72 -0.03 27.72
C ALA A 8 -2.14 -1.49 27.95
N SER A 9 -2.12 -1.93 29.20
CA SER A 9 -2.67 -3.23 29.60
C SER A 9 -4.18 -3.29 29.32
N GLY A 10 -4.65 -4.37 28.69
CA GLY A 10 -6.06 -4.63 28.42
C GLY A 10 -6.35 -4.80 26.92
N GLU A 11 -7.33 -4.05 26.44
CA GLU A 11 -7.78 -4.04 25.04
C GLU A 11 -6.94 -3.08 24.19
N ILE A 12 -6.45 -3.57 23.06
CA ILE A 12 -5.84 -2.75 22.01
C ILE A 12 -6.81 -2.68 20.84
N SER A 13 -7.23 -1.48 20.45
CA SER A 13 -8.18 -1.32 19.35
C SER A 13 -7.93 -0.10 18.46
N ASP A 14 -8.53 -0.14 17.26
CA ASP A 14 -8.67 1.01 16.34
C ASP A 14 -7.34 1.58 15.81
N VAL A 15 -6.41 0.69 15.49
CA VAL A 15 -5.10 1.08 14.93
C VAL A 15 -4.88 0.47 13.55
N GLY A 16 -4.36 1.26 12.61
CA GLY A 16 -4.05 0.77 11.27
C GLY A 16 -2.92 -0.27 11.27
N VAL A 17 -1.86 0.01 12.03
CA VAL A 17 -0.74 -0.91 12.27
C VAL A 17 -0.46 -0.94 13.77
N LEU A 18 -0.54 -2.13 14.37
CA LEU A 18 -0.06 -2.40 15.72
C LEU A 18 1.35 -2.99 15.62
N ASP A 19 2.34 -2.23 16.07
CA ASP A 19 3.72 -2.67 16.08
C ASP A 19 4.12 -3.22 17.46
N LEU A 20 4.28 -4.54 17.56
CA LEU A 20 4.76 -5.23 18.75
C LEU A 20 6.24 -5.64 18.61
N THR A 21 6.94 -5.22 17.56
CA THR A 21 8.32 -5.65 17.27
C THR A 21 9.33 -5.23 18.33
N GLY A 22 9.01 -4.19 19.10
CA GLY A 22 9.79 -3.77 20.27
C GLY A 22 9.65 -4.67 21.50
N MET A 23 8.73 -5.65 21.50
CA MET A 23 8.54 -6.53 22.66
C MET A 23 9.61 -7.61 22.72
N GLY A 24 10.28 -7.69 23.88
CA GLY A 24 11.40 -8.60 24.08
C GLY A 24 11.03 -9.93 24.73
N SER A 25 9.82 -10.04 25.30
CA SER A 25 9.43 -11.19 26.11
C SER A 25 7.94 -11.52 26.02
N THR A 26 7.59 -12.76 26.35
CA THR A 26 6.19 -13.19 26.46
C THR A 26 5.45 -12.55 27.63
N GLU A 27 6.17 -12.01 28.61
CA GLU A 27 5.63 -11.34 29.79
C GLU A 27 5.08 -9.96 29.43
N GLU A 28 5.74 -9.24 28.51
CA GLU A 28 5.25 -7.98 27.95
C GLU A 28 3.93 -8.16 27.18
N LEU A 29 3.73 -9.32 26.55
CA LEU A 29 2.46 -9.69 25.91
C LEU A 29 1.36 -10.08 26.89
N ALA A 30 1.69 -10.42 28.15
CA ALA A 30 0.71 -10.90 29.12
C ALA A 30 -0.32 -9.83 29.51
N GLY A 31 0.00 -8.55 29.27
CA GLY A 31 -0.92 -7.44 29.48
C GLY A 31 -1.96 -7.27 28.37
N ILE A 32 -1.86 -7.97 27.24
CA ILE A 32 -2.81 -7.84 26.12
C ILE A 32 -3.91 -8.90 26.27
N GLU A 33 -5.12 -8.46 26.54
CA GLU A 33 -6.29 -9.35 26.75
C GLU A 33 -7.07 -9.59 25.45
N VAL A 34 -7.13 -8.59 24.57
CA VAL A 34 -7.83 -8.66 23.28
C VAL A 34 -7.25 -7.65 22.29
N ILE A 35 -7.23 -8.00 21.01
CA ILE A 35 -6.87 -7.10 19.91
C ILE A 35 -8.08 -6.97 18.99
N ARG A 36 -8.56 -5.74 18.78
CA ARG A 36 -9.77 -5.47 17.97
C ARG A 36 -9.52 -4.43 16.89
N ARG A 37 -10.11 -4.60 15.70
CA ARG A 37 -10.12 -3.55 14.65
C ARG A 37 -8.71 -3.05 14.31
N VAL A 38 -7.84 -4.01 13.98
CA VAL A 38 -6.44 -3.71 13.63
C VAL A 38 -6.16 -4.15 12.20
N GLY A 39 -5.65 -3.26 11.36
CA GLY A 39 -5.32 -3.61 9.97
C GLY A 39 -4.20 -4.64 9.88
N VAL A 40 -3.05 -4.31 10.48
CA VAL A 40 -1.84 -5.14 10.49
C VAL A 40 -1.27 -5.22 11.90
N VAL A 41 -0.94 -6.42 12.37
CA VAL A 41 -0.17 -6.63 13.61
C VAL A 41 1.22 -7.12 13.24
N LEU A 42 2.25 -6.34 13.56
CA LEU A 42 3.64 -6.74 13.42
C LEU A 42 4.09 -7.37 14.73
N VAL A 43 4.60 -8.60 14.70
CA VAL A 43 4.99 -9.35 15.90
C VAL A 43 6.38 -9.96 15.73
N PRO A 44 7.26 -9.94 16.74
CA PRO A 44 8.49 -10.70 16.70
C PRO A 44 8.19 -12.18 16.46
N GLU A 45 8.91 -12.82 15.55
CA GLU A 45 8.61 -14.20 15.13
C GLU A 45 8.57 -15.18 16.31
N HIS A 46 9.42 -14.98 17.31
CA HIS A 46 9.52 -15.81 18.51
C HIS A 46 8.32 -15.67 19.45
N LEU A 47 7.53 -14.59 19.33
CA LEU A 47 6.33 -14.33 20.13
C LEU A 47 5.02 -14.72 19.43
N THR A 48 5.08 -15.10 18.14
CA THR A 48 3.89 -15.43 17.33
C THR A 48 2.98 -16.46 18.01
N SER A 49 3.55 -17.54 18.54
CA SER A 49 2.79 -18.62 19.20
C SER A 49 2.07 -18.15 20.47
N ARG A 50 2.66 -17.19 21.20
CA ARG A 50 2.05 -16.61 22.39
C ARG A 50 0.92 -15.66 22.01
N LEU A 51 1.15 -14.81 21.02
CA LEU A 51 0.16 -13.85 20.53
C LEU A 51 -1.06 -14.55 19.91
N ALA A 52 -0.88 -15.73 19.30
CA ALA A 52 -1.97 -16.54 18.77
C ALA A 52 -3.00 -16.99 19.83
N ALA A 53 -2.66 -16.93 21.13
CA ALA A 53 -3.58 -17.21 22.23
C ALA A 53 -4.41 -15.99 22.66
N VAL A 54 -4.07 -14.78 22.19
CA VAL A 54 -4.82 -13.56 22.46
C VAL A 54 -6.02 -13.52 21.51
N PRO A 55 -7.26 -13.35 22.00
CA PRO A 55 -8.43 -13.13 21.16
C PRO A 55 -8.24 -11.98 20.17
N MET A 56 -8.53 -12.23 18.90
CA MET A 56 -8.43 -11.25 17.80
C MET A 56 -9.79 -11.10 17.12
N GLU A 57 -10.29 -9.86 17.06
CA GLU A 57 -11.55 -9.53 16.39
C GLU A 57 -11.31 -8.44 15.33
N GLU A 58 -11.75 -8.66 14.10
CA GLU A 58 -11.53 -7.70 12.99
C GLU A 58 -10.05 -7.32 12.80
N VAL A 59 -9.15 -8.30 12.95
CA VAL A 59 -7.73 -8.15 12.64
C VAL A 59 -7.48 -8.59 11.20
N GLY A 60 -6.87 -7.72 10.38
CA GLY A 60 -6.63 -7.99 8.96
C GLY A 60 -5.54 -9.04 8.74
N VAL A 61 -4.34 -8.80 9.24
CA VAL A 61 -3.23 -9.76 9.17
C VAL A 61 -2.26 -9.62 10.35
N MET A 62 -1.68 -10.74 10.76
CA MET A 62 -0.52 -10.79 11.65
C MET A 62 0.73 -11.15 10.84
N VAL A 63 1.79 -10.34 10.96
CA VAL A 63 3.03 -10.46 10.20
C VAL A 63 4.16 -10.78 11.17
N PRO A 64 4.71 -12.01 11.14
CA PRO A 64 5.90 -12.34 11.91
C PRO A 64 7.13 -11.64 11.33
N VAL A 65 7.79 -10.86 12.15
CA VAL A 65 9.01 -10.10 11.84
C VAL A 65 10.22 -10.82 12.44
N PRO A 66 11.27 -11.12 11.65
CA PRO A 66 12.51 -11.70 12.17
C PRO A 66 13.07 -10.87 13.32
N THR A 67 13.62 -11.51 14.34
CA THR A 67 14.24 -10.78 15.47
C THR A 67 15.71 -10.48 15.14
N GLY A 68 16.15 -9.23 15.26
CA GLY A 68 17.55 -8.85 15.05
C GLY A 68 17.73 -7.36 14.72
N GLU A 69 18.98 -6.90 14.73
CA GLU A 69 19.34 -5.49 14.47
C GLU A 69 19.20 -5.09 12.99
N ASN A 70 19.00 -6.06 12.10
CA ASN A 70 18.96 -5.89 10.65
C ASN A 70 17.52 -5.80 10.10
N VAL A 71 16.57 -5.23 10.85
CA VAL A 71 15.18 -5.05 10.37
C VAL A 71 14.92 -3.59 10.09
N ARG A 72 14.63 -3.28 8.83
CA ARG A 72 14.19 -1.95 8.42
C ARG A 72 12.69 -1.95 8.25
N MET A 73 11.98 -1.32 9.17
CA MET A 73 10.54 -1.22 9.12
C MET A 73 10.07 0.08 8.49
N VAL A 74 9.04 -0.03 7.66
CA VAL A 74 8.36 1.08 6.99
C VAL A 74 6.86 0.87 7.17
N THR A 75 6.20 1.80 7.84
CA THR A 75 4.75 1.80 8.01
C THR A 75 4.12 2.96 7.22
N GLY A 76 2.90 2.78 6.73
CA GLY A 76 2.22 3.78 5.91
C GLY A 76 2.72 3.76 4.46
N GLN A 77 3.09 4.91 3.91
CA GLN A 77 3.46 5.04 2.49
C GLN A 77 4.95 5.35 2.31
N MET A 78 5.61 4.60 1.45
CA MET A 78 6.98 4.86 1.01
C MET A 78 7.06 4.98 -0.50
N LYS A 79 7.73 6.03 -0.98
CA LYS A 79 8.09 6.20 -2.38
C LYS A 79 9.59 6.05 -2.56
N THR A 80 10.01 5.24 -3.51
CA THR A 80 11.43 4.92 -3.75
C THR A 80 11.72 4.66 -5.23
N THR A 81 12.99 4.51 -5.59
CA THR A 81 13.43 4.05 -6.93
C THR A 81 13.81 2.57 -6.88
N GLY A 82 13.84 1.92 -8.05
CA GLY A 82 14.37 0.56 -8.16
C GLY A 82 15.86 0.48 -7.77
N GLU A 83 16.64 1.52 -8.08
CA GLU A 83 18.05 1.61 -7.68
C GLU A 83 18.24 1.62 -6.16
N ALA A 84 17.38 2.34 -5.42
CA ALA A 84 17.42 2.39 -3.97
C ALA A 84 16.99 1.07 -3.31
N LEU A 85 16.18 0.26 -3.98
CA LEU A 85 15.88 -1.12 -3.54
C LEU A 85 17.02 -2.09 -3.86
N ALA A 86 17.76 -1.85 -4.94
CA ALA A 86 18.90 -2.69 -5.34
C ALA A 86 20.14 -2.51 -4.45
N HIS A 87 20.29 -1.32 -3.86
CA HIS A 87 21.44 -0.93 -3.03
C HIS A 87 20.96 -0.43 -1.65
N PRO A 88 20.51 -1.33 -0.76
CA PRO A 88 20.23 -0.96 0.61
C PRO A 88 21.50 -0.49 1.32
N GLY A 89 21.35 0.19 2.45
CA GLY A 89 22.50 0.54 3.29
C GLY A 89 23.28 -0.69 3.76
N THR A 90 22.58 -1.80 4.03
CA THR A 90 23.16 -3.10 4.40
C THR A 90 22.36 -4.21 3.72
N GLU A 91 23.05 -5.10 2.99
CA GLU A 91 22.38 -6.20 2.26
C GLU A 91 21.86 -7.30 3.20
N GLU A 92 22.34 -7.36 4.45
CA GLU A 92 21.82 -8.27 5.48
C GLU A 92 20.47 -7.81 6.05
N ASP A 93 20.04 -6.58 5.73
CA ASP A 93 18.78 -6.03 6.23
C ASP A 93 17.56 -6.73 5.61
N VAL A 94 16.54 -6.95 6.43
CA VAL A 94 15.20 -7.32 6.00
C VAL A 94 14.32 -6.07 5.97
N LEU A 95 13.77 -5.75 4.79
CA LEU A 95 12.81 -4.66 4.64
C LEU A 95 11.40 -5.16 4.97
N VAL A 96 10.76 -4.58 5.97
CA VAL A 96 9.35 -4.84 6.31
C VAL A 96 8.52 -3.61 5.93
N VAL A 97 7.58 -3.79 5.01
CA VAL A 97 6.64 -2.74 4.60
C VAL A 97 5.24 -3.11 5.06
N ALA A 98 4.66 -2.31 5.95
CA ALA A 98 3.25 -2.38 6.34
C ALA A 98 2.51 -1.17 5.79
N GLY A 99 1.87 -1.32 4.64
CA GLY A 99 1.19 -0.25 3.91
C GLY A 99 1.51 -0.26 2.42
N GLN A 100 2.05 0.82 1.89
CA GLN A 100 2.17 1.04 0.45
C GLN A 100 3.62 1.34 0.03
N LEU A 101 4.12 0.58 -0.94
CA LEU A 101 5.42 0.80 -1.56
C LEU A 101 5.24 1.26 -3.01
N LEU A 102 5.65 2.49 -3.30
CA LEU A 102 5.58 3.09 -4.62
C LEU A 102 6.99 3.17 -5.21
N ILE A 103 7.26 2.38 -6.24
CA ILE A 103 8.57 2.30 -6.88
C ILE A 103 8.48 3.06 -8.20
N THR A 104 9.39 4.00 -8.46
CA THR A 104 9.28 4.90 -9.62
C THR A 104 10.08 4.48 -10.86
N THR A 105 11.03 3.57 -10.71
CA THR A 105 11.88 3.04 -11.79
C THR A 105 11.96 1.52 -11.71
N PRO A 106 12.16 0.81 -12.83
CA PRO A 106 12.20 -0.65 -12.82
C PRO A 106 13.20 -1.19 -11.79
N VAL A 107 12.81 -2.27 -11.11
CA VAL A 107 13.64 -2.95 -10.12
C VAL A 107 14.43 -4.05 -10.83
N GLU A 108 15.75 -3.93 -10.87
CA GLU A 108 16.61 -4.97 -11.43
C GLU A 108 16.91 -6.07 -10.41
N ARG A 109 16.95 -5.71 -9.13
CA ARG A 109 17.22 -6.59 -7.99
C ARG A 109 16.67 -5.97 -6.71
N VAL A 110 16.26 -6.79 -5.76
CA VAL A 110 16.08 -6.39 -4.35
C VAL A 110 17.37 -6.75 -3.62
N GLY A 111 18.10 -5.75 -3.13
CA GLY A 111 19.39 -5.94 -2.46
C GLY A 111 19.29 -6.30 -0.98
N TYR A 112 18.10 -6.19 -0.38
CA TYR A 112 17.82 -6.65 0.98
C TYR A 112 17.89 -8.17 1.05
N ALA A 113 18.27 -8.74 2.20
CA ALA A 113 18.26 -10.18 2.46
C ALA A 113 16.86 -10.78 2.33
N GLY A 114 15.83 -9.96 2.55
CA GLY A 114 14.46 -10.27 2.19
C GLY A 114 13.55 -9.05 2.30
N MET A 115 12.42 -9.10 1.60
CA MET A 115 11.38 -8.09 1.70
C MET A 115 10.06 -8.73 2.13
N ILE A 116 9.53 -8.28 3.26
CA ILE A 116 8.22 -8.68 3.79
C ILE A 116 7.26 -7.52 3.53
N VAL A 117 6.19 -7.77 2.80
CA VAL A 117 5.18 -6.75 2.49
C VAL A 117 3.82 -7.18 3.01
N ALA A 118 3.22 -6.31 3.83
CA ALA A 118 1.82 -6.36 4.22
C ALA A 118 1.12 -5.11 3.67
N GLY A 119 0.55 -5.24 2.48
CA GLY A 119 -0.15 -4.16 1.77
C GLY A 119 0.13 -4.18 0.27
N GLN A 120 0.31 -3.02 -0.34
CA GLN A 120 0.32 -2.85 -1.79
C GLN A 120 1.69 -2.38 -2.29
N VAL A 121 2.16 -3.00 -3.37
CA VAL A 121 3.36 -2.55 -4.11
C VAL A 121 2.93 -2.06 -5.48
N TYR A 122 3.42 -0.90 -5.89
CA TYR A 122 3.25 -0.35 -7.23
C TYR A 122 4.63 -0.21 -7.86
N ALA A 123 4.86 -0.88 -8.98
CA ALA A 123 6.17 -0.90 -9.63
C ALA A 123 6.04 -0.75 -11.15
N PRO A 124 7.06 -0.25 -11.85
CA PRO A 124 7.06 -0.29 -13.30
C PRO A 124 7.11 -1.72 -13.81
N GLU A 125 6.52 -1.95 -14.98
CA GLU A 125 6.77 -3.14 -15.78
C GLU A 125 8.28 -3.40 -15.95
N GLY A 126 8.66 -4.67 -15.98
CA GLY A 126 10.06 -5.11 -15.96
C GLY A 126 10.61 -5.36 -14.56
N SER A 127 9.85 -5.06 -13.50
CA SER A 127 10.23 -5.32 -12.11
C SER A 127 9.78 -6.69 -11.59
N GLU A 128 9.02 -7.45 -12.38
CA GLU A 128 8.31 -8.67 -11.97
C GLU A 128 9.28 -9.73 -11.44
N GLY A 129 10.34 -10.01 -12.20
CA GLY A 129 11.32 -11.02 -11.85
C GLY A 129 12.07 -10.68 -10.56
N ALA A 130 12.54 -9.44 -10.44
CA ALA A 130 13.28 -8.98 -9.27
C ALA A 130 12.40 -8.94 -8.00
N LEU A 131 11.18 -8.41 -8.11
CA LEU A 131 10.26 -8.34 -6.99
C LEU A 131 9.76 -9.72 -6.56
N THR A 132 9.48 -10.62 -7.52
CA THR A 132 9.10 -12.01 -7.20
C THR A 132 10.23 -12.74 -6.46
N ALA A 133 11.49 -12.50 -6.85
CA ALA A 133 12.64 -13.10 -6.17
C ALA A 133 12.93 -12.47 -4.80
N GLY A 134 12.75 -11.16 -4.66
CA GLY A 134 13.10 -10.40 -3.45
C GLY A 134 12.02 -10.35 -2.37
N ILE A 135 10.75 -10.46 -2.74
CA ILE A 135 9.63 -10.50 -1.79
C ILE A 135 9.55 -11.91 -1.21
N THR A 136 9.98 -12.06 0.03
CA THR A 136 10.00 -13.34 0.74
C THR A 136 8.65 -13.66 1.38
N ARG A 137 7.87 -12.64 1.72
CA ARG A 137 6.49 -12.78 2.20
C ARG A 137 5.64 -11.62 1.68
N LEU A 138 4.49 -11.94 1.08
CA LEU A 138 3.52 -10.96 0.60
C LEU A 138 2.15 -11.27 1.22
N THR A 139 1.60 -10.31 1.96
CA THR A 139 0.16 -10.24 2.25
C THR A 139 -0.39 -9.00 1.58
N GLY A 140 -1.06 -9.16 0.45
CA GLY A 140 -1.60 -8.06 -0.34
C GLY A 140 -1.32 -8.25 -1.82
N GLN A 141 -1.01 -7.16 -2.53
CA GLN A 141 -0.97 -7.16 -4.00
C GLN A 141 0.24 -6.38 -4.54
N VAL A 142 0.74 -6.82 -5.69
CA VAL A 142 1.73 -6.08 -6.48
C VAL A 142 1.07 -5.69 -7.79
N PHE A 143 1.10 -4.41 -8.13
CA PHE A 143 0.58 -3.87 -9.37
C PHE A 143 1.73 -3.32 -10.22
N TYR A 144 1.69 -3.65 -11.50
CA TYR A 144 2.69 -3.20 -12.47
C TYR A 144 2.09 -2.12 -13.37
N TYR A 145 2.83 -1.03 -13.57
CA TYR A 145 2.41 0.07 -14.44
C TYR A 145 3.40 0.30 -15.58
N SER A 146 2.86 0.67 -16.73
CA SER A 146 3.62 1.19 -17.87
C SER A 146 3.66 2.72 -17.90
N GLY A 147 4.53 3.31 -18.72
CA GLY A 147 4.53 4.76 -18.99
C GLY A 147 4.93 5.66 -17.80
N LYS A 148 4.54 6.94 -17.86
CA LYS A 148 4.88 7.95 -16.85
C LYS A 148 3.82 7.94 -15.73
N PRO A 149 4.18 7.57 -14.48
CA PRO A 149 3.21 7.46 -13.41
C PRO A 149 2.89 8.83 -12.79
N ARG A 150 1.64 8.99 -12.34
CA ARG A 150 1.23 10.04 -11.41
C ARG A 150 0.41 9.42 -10.30
N PHE A 151 0.90 9.53 -9.08
CA PHE A 151 0.31 8.91 -7.89
C PHE A 151 -0.57 9.91 -7.15
N PHE A 152 -1.76 9.47 -6.76
CA PHE A 152 -2.67 10.18 -5.89
C PHE A 152 -3.06 9.25 -4.75
N VAL A 153 -2.99 9.76 -3.52
CA VAL A 153 -3.33 9.02 -2.31
C VAL A 153 -4.22 9.87 -1.43
N GLY A 154 -5.34 9.31 -0.98
CA GLY A 154 -6.34 10.00 -0.19
C GLY A 154 -7.61 10.24 -1.01
N GLU A 155 -8.06 11.49 -1.03
CA GLU A 155 -9.33 11.86 -1.67
C GLU A 155 -9.15 13.09 -2.56
N ASP A 156 -9.51 12.97 -3.84
CA ASP A 156 -9.39 14.06 -4.81
C ASP A 156 -10.49 14.02 -5.86
N ARG A 157 -10.74 15.18 -6.48
CA ARG A 157 -11.67 15.33 -7.60
C ARG A 157 -10.94 15.88 -8.82
N PHE A 158 -11.17 15.26 -9.98
CA PHE A 158 -10.50 15.57 -11.24
C PHE A 158 -11.49 16.19 -12.23
N GLY A 159 -11.46 17.51 -12.35
CA GLY A 159 -12.24 18.26 -13.34
C GLY A 159 -11.54 18.42 -14.68
N GLN A 160 -12.22 19.05 -15.65
CA GLN A 160 -11.70 19.25 -17.01
C GLN A 160 -10.33 19.94 -17.02
N GLY A 161 -10.16 21.00 -16.24
CA GLY A 161 -8.89 21.74 -16.17
C GLY A 161 -7.71 20.91 -15.67
N PHE A 162 -7.95 19.88 -14.85
CA PHE A 162 -6.89 18.96 -14.42
C PHE A 162 -6.32 18.20 -15.60
N PHE A 163 -7.19 17.62 -16.44
CA PHE A 163 -6.76 16.82 -17.58
C PHE A 163 -6.17 17.69 -18.70
N GLU A 164 -6.70 18.90 -18.93
CA GLU A 164 -6.15 19.85 -19.89
C GLU A 164 -4.71 20.28 -19.54
N ALA A 165 -4.39 20.35 -18.25
CA ALA A 165 -3.05 20.68 -17.77
C ALA A 165 -2.03 19.54 -17.86
N LEU A 166 -2.42 18.34 -18.32
CA LEU A 166 -1.50 17.22 -18.46
C LEU A 166 -0.71 17.32 -19.77
N ASP A 167 0.63 17.25 -19.66
CA ASP A 167 1.56 17.34 -20.79
C ASP A 167 1.48 16.15 -21.79
N GLY A 168 0.72 15.10 -21.45
CA GLY A 168 0.56 13.91 -22.28
C GLY A 168 -0.17 12.79 -21.55
N PRO A 169 -0.30 11.60 -22.16
CA PRO A 169 -0.94 10.46 -21.54
C PRO A 169 -0.13 9.98 -20.33
N LEU A 170 -0.77 9.93 -19.17
CA LEU A 170 -0.17 9.48 -17.91
C LEU A 170 -0.84 8.21 -17.38
N SER A 171 -0.07 7.45 -16.63
CA SER A 171 -0.57 6.33 -15.83
C SER A 171 -1.01 6.86 -14.48
N LEU A 172 -2.32 6.91 -14.24
CA LEU A 172 -2.88 7.38 -12.98
C LEU A 172 -2.90 6.23 -11.99
N ILE A 173 -2.22 6.40 -10.86
CA ILE A 173 -2.19 5.41 -9.79
C ILE A 173 -2.96 6.02 -8.63
N LEU A 174 -4.16 5.50 -8.40
CA LEU A 174 -5.18 6.10 -7.55
C LEU A 174 -5.37 5.20 -6.32
N VAL A 175 -4.99 5.69 -5.15
CA VAL A 175 -5.23 5.00 -3.88
C VAL A 175 -6.16 5.82 -2.96
N GLY A 176 -7.36 5.32 -2.71
CA GLY A 176 -8.36 5.99 -1.88
C GLY A 176 -9.65 6.29 -2.63
N ASN A 177 -10.23 7.47 -2.44
CA ASN A 177 -11.56 7.82 -2.98
C ASN A 177 -11.45 8.98 -3.97
N PHE A 178 -11.72 8.72 -5.23
CA PHE A 178 -11.58 9.72 -6.30
C PHE A 178 -12.88 9.93 -7.05
N ALA A 179 -13.03 11.11 -7.63
CA ALA A 179 -14.10 11.40 -8.56
C ALA A 179 -13.56 12.09 -9.81
N ILE A 180 -13.99 11.63 -10.99
CA ILE A 180 -13.92 12.42 -12.22
C ILE A 180 -15.16 13.30 -12.24
N GLU A 181 -15.00 14.61 -12.39
CA GLU A 181 -16.14 15.53 -12.30
C GLU A 181 -16.96 15.58 -13.60
N ARG A 182 -18.19 16.08 -13.48
CA ARG A 182 -19.02 16.41 -14.65
C ARG A 182 -18.32 17.46 -15.51
N GLY A 183 -18.48 17.35 -16.84
CA GLY A 183 -17.84 18.25 -17.81
C GLY A 183 -16.51 17.74 -18.37
N VAL A 184 -15.90 16.71 -17.78
CA VAL A 184 -14.78 16.00 -18.42
C VAL A 184 -15.29 15.26 -19.65
N VAL A 185 -14.69 15.51 -20.81
CA VAL A 185 -15.07 14.86 -22.07
C VAL A 185 -14.26 13.58 -22.31
N ALA A 186 -14.88 12.57 -22.92
CA ALA A 186 -14.28 11.25 -23.12
C ALA A 186 -13.00 11.30 -23.96
N GLU A 187 -12.94 12.18 -24.97
CA GLU A 187 -11.80 12.38 -25.84
C GLU A 187 -10.58 12.87 -25.06
N LEU A 188 -10.79 13.77 -24.11
CA LEU A 188 -9.72 14.31 -23.26
C LEU A 188 -9.14 13.23 -22.35
N LEU A 189 -9.99 12.36 -21.76
CA LEU A 189 -9.52 11.22 -20.99
C LEU A 189 -8.68 10.25 -21.84
N LYS A 190 -9.14 9.92 -23.05
CA LYS A 190 -8.39 9.05 -23.97
C LYS A 190 -7.05 9.64 -24.38
N GLU A 191 -6.97 10.96 -24.53
CA GLU A 191 -5.73 11.66 -24.90
C GLU A 191 -4.74 11.73 -23.72
N LYS A 192 -5.25 11.96 -22.50
CA LYS A 192 -4.43 12.33 -21.34
C LYS A 192 -4.22 11.22 -20.31
N VAL A 193 -4.95 10.11 -20.42
CA VAL A 193 -4.84 8.97 -19.49
C VAL A 193 -4.49 7.72 -20.29
N ALA A 194 -3.29 7.21 -20.07
CA ALA A 194 -2.84 5.95 -20.66
C ALA A 194 -3.53 4.76 -19.99
N GLN A 195 -3.58 4.79 -18.66
CA GLN A 195 -4.19 3.74 -17.84
C GLN A 195 -4.47 4.26 -16.43
N ILE A 196 -5.29 3.52 -15.70
CA ILE A 196 -5.63 3.73 -14.31
C ILE A 196 -5.30 2.44 -13.55
N LEU A 197 -4.52 2.56 -12.49
CA LEU A 197 -4.38 1.53 -11.47
C LEU A 197 -5.16 2.03 -10.25
N LEU A 198 -6.25 1.36 -9.92
CA LEU A 198 -7.15 1.78 -8.85
C LEU A 198 -7.06 0.83 -7.65
N ALA A 199 -6.75 1.41 -6.49
CA ALA A 199 -6.94 0.79 -5.18
C ALA A 199 -7.88 1.65 -4.32
N GLY A 200 -9.17 1.31 -4.30
CA GLY A 200 -10.19 2.09 -3.60
C GLY A 200 -11.41 2.35 -4.49
N ASN A 201 -11.97 3.55 -4.41
CA ASN A 201 -13.20 3.92 -5.09
C ASN A 201 -12.95 5.03 -6.12
N LEU A 202 -13.48 4.86 -7.33
CA LEU A 202 -13.47 5.90 -8.36
C LEU A 202 -14.90 6.13 -8.87
N ARG A 203 -15.40 7.35 -8.67
CA ARG A 203 -16.69 7.79 -9.18
C ARG A 203 -16.50 8.55 -10.49
N ALA A 204 -17.41 8.39 -11.43
CA ALA A 204 -17.41 9.16 -12.69
C ALA A 204 -18.84 9.36 -13.21
N PRO A 205 -19.10 10.36 -14.07
CA PRO A 205 -20.35 10.46 -14.83
C PRO A 205 -20.67 9.15 -15.55
N GLU A 206 -21.95 8.78 -15.63
CA GLU A 206 -22.39 7.51 -16.22
C GLU A 206 -21.87 7.32 -17.65
N GLU A 207 -21.84 8.40 -18.42
CA GLU A 207 -21.34 8.44 -19.80
C GLU A 207 -19.84 8.12 -19.91
N LEU A 208 -19.07 8.31 -18.84
CA LEU A 208 -17.64 8.01 -18.80
C LEU A 208 -17.32 6.63 -18.22
N LEU A 209 -18.26 5.96 -17.54
CA LEU A 209 -18.00 4.69 -16.86
C LEU A 209 -17.38 3.61 -17.75
N PRO A 210 -17.90 3.35 -18.98
CA PRO A 210 -17.30 2.33 -19.84
C PRO A 210 -15.84 2.66 -20.19
N LEU A 211 -15.54 3.93 -20.43
CA LEU A 211 -14.18 4.38 -20.73
C LEU A 211 -13.27 4.22 -19.51
N VAL A 212 -13.72 4.66 -18.34
CA VAL A 212 -12.95 4.57 -17.08
C VAL A 212 -12.68 3.10 -16.73
N GLN A 213 -13.65 2.21 -16.92
CA GLN A 213 -13.48 0.77 -16.71
C GLN A 213 -12.46 0.16 -17.67
N VAL A 214 -12.43 0.60 -18.94
CA VAL A 214 -11.42 0.14 -19.91
C VAL A 214 -10.02 0.68 -19.58
N LEU A 215 -9.93 1.94 -19.14
CA LEU A 215 -8.67 2.54 -18.73
C LEU A 215 -8.14 1.93 -17.42
N ALA A 216 -9.02 1.42 -16.56
CA ALA A 216 -8.65 0.73 -15.32
C ALA A 216 -8.10 -0.68 -15.58
N VAL A 217 -6.81 -0.73 -15.93
CA VAL A 217 -6.08 -1.98 -16.23
C VAL A 217 -5.90 -2.86 -14.99
N GLU A 218 -5.87 -2.24 -13.80
CA GLU A 218 -5.85 -2.91 -12.51
C GLU A 218 -6.87 -2.26 -11.58
N LYS A 219 -7.70 -3.09 -10.92
CA LYS A 219 -8.81 -2.63 -10.08
C LYS A 219 -8.94 -3.44 -8.80
N ALA A 220 -8.42 -2.90 -7.70
CA ALA A 220 -8.68 -3.34 -6.33
C ALA A 220 -9.67 -2.39 -5.66
N GLY A 221 -10.96 -2.58 -5.92
CA GLY A 221 -12.04 -1.77 -5.35
C GLY A 221 -13.18 -1.54 -6.34
N THR A 222 -13.79 -0.35 -6.30
CA THR A 222 -15.07 -0.08 -6.98
C THR A 222 -14.98 1.10 -7.96
N ILE A 223 -15.59 0.94 -9.13
CA ILE A 223 -15.85 2.04 -10.07
C ILE A 223 -17.37 2.18 -10.18
N SER A 224 -17.91 3.36 -9.91
CA SER A 224 -19.36 3.62 -9.83
C SER A 224 -19.75 4.97 -10.44
N ALA A 225 -21.03 5.12 -10.77
CA ALA A 225 -21.57 6.42 -11.17
C ALA A 225 -21.41 7.46 -10.04
N LEU A 226 -21.29 8.74 -10.42
CA LEU A 226 -21.56 9.86 -9.50
C LEU A 226 -23.03 9.85 -9.08
N GLU A 227 -23.30 10.08 -7.81
CA GLU A 227 -24.68 10.22 -7.32
C GLU A 227 -25.31 11.53 -7.84
N GLU A 228 -26.64 11.56 -7.97
CA GLU A 228 -27.36 12.79 -8.32
C GLU A 228 -27.20 13.82 -7.19
N GLY A 229 -26.45 14.89 -7.43
CA GLY A 229 -26.26 16.01 -6.48
C GLY A 229 -24.81 16.24 -6.02
N GLU A 230 -23.87 15.36 -6.39
CA GLU A 230 -22.41 15.54 -6.19
C GLU A 230 -21.67 16.19 -7.36
#